data_AF-A0A1G0GHX0-F1
#
_entry.id   AF-A0A1G0GHX0-F1
#
_cell.length_a   1.000
_cell.length_b   1.000
_cell.length_c   1.000
_cell.angle_alpha   90.00
_cell.angle_beta   90.00
_cell.angle_gamma   90.00
#
_symmetry.space_group_name_H-M   'P 1'
#
loop_
_entity.id
_entity.type
_entity.pdbx_description
1 polymer ?
#
loop_
_entity_poly.entity_id
_entity_poly.type
_entity_poly.pdbx_seq_one_letter_code
_entity_poly.pdbx_strand_id
1 'polypeptide(L)'
;MQLDALNELITQNGWLDIPEKIITREGKVINRTEEIWHLPYPIRADAKIDFNKIYDSRIRWCTKRYIQEKLQTTSTHAGFTSFTYLTTEFFKFQSDYSLTDILPTQELRDNLISLIENAISKARAHHRLWALYRPIQWYIWCAENYPELGFCSAYAMELDSMIIPGNPKGEAVRMEDDDKGPLHRTLELPLLINAMKYDKSQKLEHLQQKAAIALSIALGRNPANLTYLRESDLLNLTPENDEPCFIIKMPRIKKRQLNPRDELLDEYLDTEFANYVKELIAANQKINTSVQTEKGWFEIKKPLFIKIRKNSGAVAANLISDSFNMTSEDINNLLKAFVQRHNIKSPLTGELINISPRRLRYTLATSLAAEGISKRELARILDHTDTQHVQVYFEVAGNIVEHLDKASAKGFAKYLDFFKGRIIDNASEAINGERNDKHLSFINETNPIDQTEIGVCGENNICHLDPPFSCYLCPKFQPYRNADHEHVLECLLKSRTERIEKYENARLGIQLDDVIFAVAQVAEKCKSEAPHA
;
A
#
# COMPACT_ATOMS: atom_id res chain seq x y z
N MET A 1 10.33 30.64 -40.01
CA MET A 1 11.53 30.14 -40.73
C MET A 1 11.78 28.65 -40.49
N GLN A 2 11.79 28.11 -39.26
CA GLN A 2 11.96 26.65 -39.04
C GLN A 2 10.69 25.88 -38.62
N LEU A 3 9.63 26.56 -38.15
CA LEU A 3 8.28 25.95 -38.22
C LEU A 3 7.97 25.58 -39.68
N ASP A 4 8.42 26.43 -40.60
CA ASP A 4 8.37 26.19 -42.05
C ASP A 4 9.26 25.01 -42.46
N ALA A 5 10.47 24.86 -41.91
CA ALA A 5 11.35 23.72 -42.20
C ALA A 5 10.81 22.37 -41.69
N LEU A 6 10.20 22.32 -40.50
CA LEU A 6 9.52 21.12 -40.01
C LEU A 6 8.28 20.82 -40.87
N ASN A 7 7.49 21.84 -41.21
CA ASN A 7 6.32 21.68 -42.08
C ASN A 7 6.70 21.23 -43.50
N GLU A 8 7.83 21.72 -44.02
CA GLU A 8 8.41 21.27 -45.29
C GLU A 8 8.81 19.79 -45.21
N LEU A 9 9.51 19.37 -44.15
CA LEU A 9 9.86 17.95 -43.96
C LEU A 9 8.63 17.05 -43.83
N ILE A 10 7.61 17.49 -43.08
CA ILE A 10 6.34 16.78 -42.94
C ILE A 10 5.68 16.63 -44.32
N THR A 11 5.63 17.70 -45.11
CA THR A 11 5.00 17.72 -46.43
C THR A 11 5.77 16.86 -47.43
N GLN A 12 7.10 16.99 -47.48
CA GLN A 12 7.98 16.24 -48.38
C GLN A 12 7.91 14.74 -48.15
N ASN A 13 7.83 14.31 -46.88
CA ASN A 13 7.78 12.90 -46.51
C ASN A 13 6.35 12.36 -46.38
N GLY A 14 5.32 13.18 -46.64
CA GLY A 14 3.91 12.78 -46.58
C GLY A 14 3.45 12.34 -45.18
N TRP A 15 4.06 12.86 -44.12
CA TRP A 15 3.71 12.49 -42.75
C TRP A 15 2.37 13.11 -42.33
N LEU A 16 1.54 12.30 -41.69
CA LEU A 16 0.26 12.77 -41.16
C LEU A 16 0.48 13.55 -39.86
N ASP A 17 -0.16 14.72 -39.74
CA ASP A 17 -0.23 15.42 -38.46
C ASP A 17 -0.99 14.57 -37.42
N ILE A 18 -0.82 14.93 -36.15
CA ILE A 18 -1.54 14.31 -35.04
C ILE A 18 -3.01 14.76 -35.11
N PRO A 19 -3.98 13.83 -35.07
CA PRO A 19 -5.39 14.19 -35.12
C PRO A 19 -5.80 15.06 -33.93
N GLU A 20 -6.81 15.91 -34.11
CA GLU A 20 -7.36 16.76 -33.03
C GLU A 20 -7.91 15.95 -31.85
N LYS A 21 -8.36 14.72 -32.13
CA LYS A 21 -8.88 13.79 -31.14
C LYS A 21 -8.07 12.50 -31.18
N ILE A 22 -7.52 12.12 -30.04
CA ILE A 22 -6.84 10.85 -29.86
C ILE A 22 -7.78 9.95 -29.04
N ILE A 23 -8.07 8.77 -29.58
CA ILE A 23 -8.80 7.73 -28.85
C ILE A 23 -7.77 6.80 -28.24
N THR A 24 -7.69 6.76 -26.92
CA THR A 24 -6.78 5.84 -26.21
C THR A 24 -7.22 4.39 -26.43
N ARG A 25 -6.33 3.43 -26.15
CA ARG A 25 -6.65 2.00 -26.17
C ARG A 25 -7.90 1.68 -25.35
N GLU A 26 -8.08 2.38 -24.22
CA GLU A 26 -9.22 2.25 -23.31
C GLU A 26 -10.52 2.89 -23.85
N GLY A 27 -10.53 3.40 -25.08
CA GLY A 27 -11.70 4.03 -25.71
C GLY A 27 -12.02 5.43 -25.18
N LYS A 28 -11.06 6.09 -24.52
CA LYS A 28 -11.24 7.44 -23.97
C LYS A 28 -10.72 8.48 -24.95
N VAL A 29 -11.40 9.62 -25.05
CA VAL A 29 -11.05 10.69 -25.98
C VAL A 29 -10.15 11.72 -25.27
N ILE A 30 -9.05 12.08 -25.91
CA ILE A 30 -8.18 13.21 -25.54
C ILE A 30 -8.35 14.28 -26.62
N ASN A 31 -8.69 15.51 -26.21
CA ASN A 31 -8.75 16.65 -27.12
C ASN A 31 -7.39 17.37 -27.15
N ARG A 32 -6.84 17.60 -28.35
CA ARG A 32 -5.52 18.21 -28.61
C ARG A 32 -5.61 19.71 -28.86
N THR A 33 -6.46 20.42 -28.12
CA THR A 33 -6.63 21.87 -28.36
C THR A 33 -5.40 22.69 -27.97
N GLU A 34 -4.46 22.11 -27.21
CA GLU A 34 -3.30 22.80 -26.65
C GLU A 34 -2.03 21.91 -26.65
N GLU A 35 -0.88 22.52 -26.37
CA GLU A 35 0.41 21.83 -26.10
C GLU A 35 0.39 21.00 -24.80
N ILE A 36 -0.69 21.12 -24.02
CA ILE A 36 -0.92 20.37 -22.80
C ILE A 36 -2.03 19.35 -23.06
N TRP A 37 -1.70 18.06 -22.98
CA TRP A 37 -2.67 16.98 -23.14
C TRP A 37 -3.13 16.51 -21.76
N HIS A 38 -4.41 16.72 -21.45
CA HIS A 38 -5.06 16.15 -20.27
C HIS A 38 -5.42 14.70 -20.54
N LEU A 39 -4.81 13.79 -19.78
CA LEU A 39 -5.00 12.36 -19.99
C LEU A 39 -6.18 11.83 -19.15
N PRO A 40 -6.99 10.91 -19.71
CA PRO A 40 -8.11 10.27 -19.02
C PRO A 40 -7.61 9.22 -18.01
N TYR A 41 -6.86 9.67 -17.01
CA TYR A 41 -6.19 8.83 -16.02
C TYR A 41 -6.52 9.30 -14.59
N PRO A 42 -7.76 9.03 -14.13
CA PRO A 42 -8.34 9.68 -12.95
C PRO A 42 -7.68 9.26 -11.63
N ILE A 43 -6.85 8.22 -11.63
CA ILE A 43 -6.11 7.79 -10.43
C ILE A 43 -4.96 8.73 -10.06
N ARG A 44 -4.65 9.75 -10.88
CA ARG A 44 -3.70 10.84 -10.57
C ARG A 44 -4.31 12.20 -10.88
N ALA A 45 -4.14 13.16 -9.98
CA ALA A 45 -4.72 14.50 -10.13
C ALA A 45 -4.03 15.34 -11.23
N ASP A 46 -2.75 15.05 -11.48
CA ASP A 46 -1.84 15.80 -12.36
C ASP A 46 -1.51 15.03 -13.65
N ALA A 47 -2.41 14.15 -14.10
CA ALA A 47 -2.23 13.34 -15.31
C ALA A 47 -2.32 14.20 -16.59
N LYS A 48 -1.34 15.08 -16.78
CA LYS A 48 -1.18 15.92 -17.96
C LYS A 48 0.22 15.75 -18.55
N ILE A 49 0.30 15.84 -19.86
CA ILE A 49 1.55 15.89 -20.61
C ILE A 49 1.71 17.30 -21.14
N ASP A 50 2.82 17.95 -20.83
CA ASP A 50 3.11 19.33 -21.22
C ASP A 50 4.31 19.35 -22.17
N PHE A 51 4.03 19.42 -23.47
CA PHE A 51 5.07 19.35 -24.51
C PHE A 51 5.95 20.61 -24.58
N ASN A 52 5.58 21.70 -23.90
CA ASN A 52 6.44 22.88 -23.79
C ASN A 52 7.75 22.59 -23.03
N LYS A 53 7.81 21.46 -22.31
CA LYS A 53 9.02 20.96 -21.66
C LYS A 53 10.09 20.48 -22.65
N ILE A 54 9.82 20.43 -23.95
CA ILE A 54 10.79 20.02 -24.98
C ILE A 54 11.03 21.22 -25.88
N TYR A 55 12.24 21.75 -25.89
CA TYR A 55 12.54 23.03 -26.54
C TYR A 55 12.55 22.90 -28.06
N ASP A 56 13.28 21.94 -28.61
CA ASP A 56 13.33 21.69 -30.06
C ASP A 56 12.01 21.14 -30.61
N SER A 57 11.49 21.78 -31.65
CA SER A 57 10.21 21.48 -32.31
C SER A 57 10.18 20.14 -33.04
N ARG A 58 11.31 19.69 -33.60
CA ARG A 58 11.43 18.38 -34.28
C ARG A 58 11.32 17.26 -33.25
N ILE A 59 12.11 17.34 -32.17
CA ILE A 59 12.05 16.40 -31.05
C ILE A 59 10.66 16.42 -30.40
N ARG A 60 10.07 17.62 -30.20
CA ARG A 60 8.73 17.77 -29.64
C ARG A 60 7.68 17.07 -30.50
N TRP A 61 7.72 17.26 -31.81
CA TRP A 61 6.80 16.63 -32.75
C TRP A 61 6.94 15.09 -32.74
N CYS A 62 8.16 14.56 -32.86
CA CYS A 62 8.41 13.12 -32.75
C CYS A 62 7.91 12.54 -31.42
N THR A 63 8.15 13.25 -30.31
CA THR A 63 7.69 12.82 -28.99
C THR A 63 6.17 12.79 -28.92
N LYS A 64 5.47 13.78 -29.48
CA LYS A 64 4.00 13.73 -29.57
C LYS A 64 3.50 12.51 -30.34
N ARG A 65 4.14 12.18 -31.47
CA ARG A 65 3.80 10.98 -32.28
C ARG A 65 4.02 9.68 -31.51
N TYR A 66 5.16 9.55 -30.82
CA TYR A 66 5.45 8.39 -29.98
C TYR A 66 4.44 8.24 -28.83
N ILE A 67 4.15 9.33 -28.13
CA ILE A 67 3.18 9.33 -27.04
C ILE A 67 1.78 8.98 -27.55
N GLN A 68 1.36 9.53 -28.69
CA GLN A 68 0.12 9.15 -29.36
C GLN A 68 0.07 7.63 -29.62
N GLU A 69 1.12 7.06 -30.22
CA GLU A 69 1.21 5.63 -30.49
C GLU A 69 1.04 4.82 -29.19
N LYS A 70 1.73 5.17 -28.10
CA LYS A 70 1.57 4.47 -26.80
C LYS A 70 0.18 4.61 -26.20
N LEU A 71 -0.46 5.78 -26.34
CA LEU A 71 -1.83 6.00 -25.89
C LEU A 71 -2.82 5.10 -26.66
N GLN A 72 -2.61 4.92 -27.96
CA GLN A 72 -3.51 4.15 -28.84
C GLN A 72 -3.28 2.64 -28.75
N THR A 73 -2.03 2.19 -28.66
CA THR A 73 -1.68 0.76 -28.76
C THR A 73 -1.45 0.09 -27.41
N THR A 74 -1.01 0.84 -26.40
CA THR A 74 -0.57 0.27 -25.13
C THR A 74 -1.50 0.62 -23.96
N SER A 75 -1.55 1.88 -23.54
CA SER A 75 -2.46 2.40 -22.50
C SER A 75 -2.21 3.89 -22.23
N THR A 76 -3.18 4.52 -21.57
CA THR A 76 -3.04 5.89 -21.04
C THR A 76 -1.88 5.99 -20.04
N HIS A 77 -1.72 4.97 -19.20
CA HIS A 77 -0.59 4.89 -18.26
C HIS A 77 0.76 4.81 -18.97
N ALA A 78 0.86 4.03 -20.06
CA ALA A 78 2.10 3.90 -20.82
C ALA A 78 2.49 5.23 -21.47
N GLY A 79 1.54 5.96 -22.06
CA GLY A 79 1.79 7.31 -22.60
C GLY A 79 2.29 8.27 -21.51
N PHE A 80 1.56 8.37 -20.39
CA PHE A 80 1.93 9.24 -19.26
C PHE A 80 3.33 8.93 -18.71
N THR A 81 3.61 7.65 -18.45
CA THR A 81 4.89 7.24 -17.86
C THR A 81 6.03 7.42 -18.84
N SER A 82 5.86 7.08 -20.12
CA SER A 82 6.89 7.33 -21.13
C SER A 82 7.27 8.81 -21.21
N PHE A 83 6.29 9.72 -21.22
CA PHE A 83 6.59 11.16 -21.21
C PHE A 83 7.30 11.59 -19.91
N THR A 84 6.84 11.09 -18.76
CA THR A 84 7.45 11.41 -17.47
C THR A 84 8.93 11.03 -17.46
N TYR A 85 9.27 9.78 -17.81
CA TYR A 85 10.65 9.31 -17.87
C TYR A 85 11.47 10.09 -18.91
N LEU A 86 10.91 10.43 -20.07
CA LEU A 86 11.60 11.28 -21.04
C LEU A 86 11.98 12.64 -20.43
N THR A 87 11.05 13.28 -19.73
CA THR A 87 11.32 14.57 -19.10
C THR A 87 12.29 14.47 -17.93
N THR A 88 12.24 13.42 -17.12
CA THR A 88 13.12 13.29 -15.93
C THR A 88 14.52 12.81 -16.27
N GLU A 89 14.63 11.89 -17.24
CA GLU A 89 15.90 11.25 -17.58
C GLU A 89 16.66 11.99 -18.68
N PHE A 90 15.96 12.55 -19.68
CA PHE A 90 16.59 13.22 -20.81
C PHE A 90 16.36 14.73 -20.76
N PHE A 91 15.12 15.19 -20.92
CA PHE A 91 14.86 16.62 -21.21
C PHE A 91 15.07 17.56 -20.03
N LYS A 92 15.24 17.06 -18.81
CA LYS A 92 15.73 17.84 -17.67
C LYS A 92 17.11 18.46 -17.94
N PHE A 93 17.93 17.81 -18.77
CA PHE A 93 19.30 18.23 -19.09
C PHE A 93 19.44 18.86 -20.47
N GLN A 94 18.34 19.08 -21.20
CA GLN A 94 18.39 19.51 -22.61
C GLN A 94 19.12 20.86 -22.83
N SER A 95 19.12 21.73 -21.82
CA SER A 95 19.87 23.00 -21.83
C SER A 95 21.37 22.80 -21.89
N ASP A 96 21.88 21.77 -21.20
CA ASP A 96 23.31 21.47 -21.09
C ASP A 96 23.89 20.99 -22.44
N TYR A 97 23.00 20.58 -23.35
CA TYR A 97 23.30 20.08 -24.69
C TYR A 97 22.75 21.00 -25.79
N SER A 98 22.31 22.22 -25.44
CA SER A 98 21.80 23.23 -26.37
C SER A 98 20.69 22.73 -27.32
N LEU A 99 19.87 21.75 -26.89
CA LEU A 99 18.80 21.18 -27.71
C LEU A 99 17.70 22.23 -27.94
N THR A 100 17.83 23.00 -29.01
CA THR A 100 16.98 24.14 -29.35
C THR A 100 16.73 24.17 -30.85
N ASP A 101 15.68 24.88 -31.27
CA ASP A 101 15.27 24.96 -32.67
C ASP A 101 16.37 25.45 -33.63
N ILE A 102 17.34 26.22 -33.12
CA ILE A 102 18.35 26.94 -33.91
C ILE A 102 19.37 25.96 -34.54
N LEU A 103 19.49 24.73 -34.03
CA LEU A 103 20.54 23.80 -34.45
C LEU A 103 20.28 23.15 -35.83
N PRO A 104 21.31 23.04 -36.70
CA PRO A 104 21.27 22.15 -37.87
C PRO A 104 20.97 20.70 -37.45
N THR A 105 20.33 19.93 -38.32
CA THR A 105 19.91 18.54 -38.00
C THR A 105 21.07 17.63 -37.59
N GLN A 106 22.26 17.78 -38.19
CA GLN A 106 23.43 17.00 -37.83
C GLN A 106 23.96 17.36 -36.44
N GLU A 107 24.01 18.65 -36.10
CA GLU A 107 24.44 19.09 -34.77
C GLU A 107 23.43 18.71 -33.68
N LEU A 108 22.13 18.80 -33.98
CA LEU A 108 21.08 18.30 -33.10
C LEU A 108 21.25 16.80 -32.81
N ARG A 109 21.55 16.01 -33.85
CA ARG A 109 21.81 14.57 -33.73
C ARG A 109 22.97 14.29 -32.78
N ASP A 110 24.10 14.95 -32.98
CA ASP A 110 25.31 14.72 -32.18
C ASP A 110 25.11 15.16 -30.72
N ASN A 111 24.42 16.27 -30.49
CA ASN A 111 24.06 16.74 -29.16
C ASN A 111 23.07 15.82 -28.45
N LEU A 112 22.09 15.26 -29.17
CA LEU A 112 21.12 14.32 -28.61
C LEU A 112 21.78 12.99 -28.22
N ILE A 113 22.70 12.47 -29.05
CA ILE A 113 23.51 11.29 -28.72
C ILE A 113 24.32 11.56 -27.45
N SER A 114 25.03 12.68 -27.39
CA SER A 114 25.84 13.08 -26.23
C SER A 114 25.04 13.16 -24.93
N LEU A 115 23.79 13.65 -25.00
CA LEU A 115 22.87 13.69 -23.87
C LEU A 115 22.53 12.27 -23.38
N ILE A 116 22.18 11.37 -24.31
CA ILE A 116 21.76 10.00 -23.99
C ILE A 116 22.93 9.21 -23.41
N GLU A 117 24.14 9.34 -23.97
CA GLU A 117 25.33 8.68 -23.45
C GLU A 117 25.66 9.11 -22.01
N ASN A 118 25.56 10.41 -21.71
CA ASN A 118 25.74 10.91 -20.35
C ASN A 118 24.64 10.40 -19.41
N ALA A 119 23.38 10.37 -19.86
CA ALA A 119 22.28 9.81 -19.08
C ALA A 119 22.52 8.32 -18.76
N ILE A 120 22.99 7.53 -19.73
CA ILE A 120 23.36 6.12 -19.55
C ILE A 120 24.52 5.99 -18.55
N SER A 121 25.57 6.79 -18.70
CA SER A 121 26.72 6.79 -17.78
C SER A 121 26.30 7.09 -16.35
N LYS A 122 25.51 8.15 -16.14
CA LYS A 122 24.96 8.51 -14.83
C LYS A 122 24.06 7.40 -14.27
N ALA A 123 23.18 6.83 -15.09
CA ALA A 123 22.28 5.77 -14.64
C ALA A 123 23.02 4.49 -14.25
N ARG A 124 24.12 4.14 -14.93
CA ARG A 124 25.00 3.02 -14.54
C ARG A 124 25.69 3.29 -13.21
N ALA A 125 26.26 4.48 -13.03
CA ALA A 125 26.95 4.87 -11.79
C ALA A 125 26.03 4.82 -10.55
N HIS A 126 24.73 5.06 -10.73
CA HIS A 126 23.74 5.04 -9.65
C HIS A 126 22.89 3.75 -9.61
N HIS A 127 23.27 2.69 -10.33
CA HIS A 127 22.52 1.43 -10.43
C HIS A 127 21.03 1.60 -10.81
N ARG A 128 20.73 2.62 -11.64
CA ARG A 128 19.37 3.02 -12.02
C ARG A 128 19.08 2.88 -13.51
N LEU A 129 19.84 2.03 -14.20
CA LEU A 129 19.73 1.83 -15.64
C LEU A 129 18.32 1.40 -16.10
N TRP A 130 17.58 0.70 -15.25
CA TRP A 130 16.19 0.31 -15.46
C TRP A 130 15.25 1.51 -15.75
N ALA A 131 15.59 2.73 -15.29
CA ALA A 131 14.80 3.94 -15.55
C ALA A 131 14.90 4.40 -17.01
N LEU A 132 15.95 4.00 -17.73
CA LEU A 132 16.19 4.40 -19.12
C LEU A 132 15.49 3.52 -20.15
N TYR A 133 14.80 2.45 -19.73
CA TYR A 133 14.07 1.57 -20.66
C TYR A 133 13.10 2.35 -21.56
N ARG A 134 12.21 3.17 -21.00
CA ARG A 134 11.22 3.93 -21.79
C ARG A 134 11.84 5.04 -22.64
N PRO A 135 12.80 5.84 -22.13
CA PRO A 135 13.53 6.80 -22.94
C PRO A 135 14.31 6.18 -24.11
N ILE A 136 14.95 5.03 -23.91
CA ILE A 136 15.68 4.34 -24.98
C ILE A 136 14.72 3.82 -26.06
N GLN A 137 13.60 3.21 -25.65
CA GLN A 137 12.56 2.75 -26.59
C GLN A 137 11.93 3.91 -27.39
N TRP A 138 11.84 5.11 -26.80
CA TRP A 138 11.45 6.31 -27.53
C TRP A 138 12.48 6.70 -28.60
N TYR A 139 13.78 6.69 -28.27
CA TYR A 139 14.81 7.05 -29.25
C TYR A 139 14.82 6.07 -30.42
N ILE A 140 14.77 4.76 -30.14
CA ILE A 140 14.72 3.71 -31.16
C ILE A 140 13.52 3.93 -32.08
N TRP A 141 12.33 4.10 -31.51
CA TRP A 141 11.11 4.35 -32.28
C TRP A 141 11.22 5.60 -33.16
N CYS A 142 11.77 6.70 -32.62
CA CYS A 142 11.98 7.92 -33.40
C CYS A 142 12.98 7.73 -34.55
N ALA A 143 14.05 6.96 -34.33
CA ALA A 143 15.06 6.66 -35.35
C ALA A 143 14.56 5.72 -36.45
N GLU A 144 13.63 4.82 -36.13
CA GLU A 144 12.99 3.92 -37.10
C GLU A 144 11.93 4.62 -37.95
N ASN A 145 11.19 5.57 -37.37
CA ASN A 145 10.06 6.21 -38.04
C ASN A 145 10.40 7.56 -38.67
N TYR A 146 11.34 8.32 -38.07
CA TYR A 146 11.65 9.71 -38.44
C TYR A 146 13.15 10.06 -38.32
N PRO A 147 14.08 9.32 -38.96
CA PRO A 147 15.52 9.57 -38.88
C PRO A 147 15.94 10.95 -39.40
N GLU A 148 15.17 11.53 -40.33
CA GLU A 148 15.40 12.84 -40.94
C GLU A 148 15.28 14.00 -39.92
N LEU A 149 14.63 13.75 -38.78
CA LEU A 149 14.44 14.73 -37.71
C LEU A 149 15.59 14.79 -36.70
N GLY A 150 16.73 14.17 -37.01
CA GLY A 150 17.95 14.21 -36.18
C GLY A 150 18.16 12.96 -35.34
N PHE A 151 17.45 11.87 -35.61
CA PHE A 151 17.62 10.59 -34.93
C PHE A 151 18.57 9.68 -35.74
N CYS A 152 19.59 9.14 -35.09
CA CYS A 152 20.60 8.31 -35.76
C CYS A 152 20.20 6.83 -35.72
N SER A 153 19.94 6.24 -36.89
CA SER A 153 19.56 4.83 -37.00
C SER A 153 20.69 3.88 -36.55
N ALA A 154 21.95 4.21 -36.83
CA ALA A 154 23.09 3.40 -36.38
C ALA A 154 23.20 3.37 -34.85
N TYR A 155 23.06 4.53 -34.19
CA TYR A 155 23.06 4.60 -32.73
C TYR A 155 21.84 3.91 -32.11
N ALA A 156 20.67 3.94 -32.77
CA ALA A 156 19.50 3.20 -32.31
C ALA A 156 19.75 1.68 -32.29
N MET A 157 20.48 1.13 -33.26
CA MET A 157 20.87 -0.29 -33.26
C MET A 157 21.79 -0.63 -32.09
N GLU A 158 22.72 0.27 -31.73
CA GLU A 158 23.55 0.10 -30.54
C GLU A 158 22.72 0.08 -29.26
N LEU A 159 21.76 1.01 -29.12
CA LEU A 159 20.86 1.07 -27.98
C LEU A 159 19.95 -0.16 -27.88
N ASP A 160 19.47 -0.71 -29.00
CA ASP A 160 18.61 -1.90 -29.00
C ASP A 160 19.38 -3.16 -28.56
N SER A 161 20.68 -3.22 -28.84
CA SER A 161 21.55 -4.31 -28.37
C SER A 161 21.84 -4.28 -26.85
N MET A 162 21.49 -3.20 -26.17
CA MET A 162 21.81 -2.98 -24.76
C MET A 162 20.86 -3.72 -23.82
N ILE A 163 21.43 -4.52 -22.91
CA ILE A 163 20.65 -5.20 -21.86
C ILE A 163 20.33 -4.23 -20.71
N ILE A 164 19.06 -3.89 -20.55
CA ILE A 164 18.56 -3.04 -19.47
C ILE A 164 17.96 -3.92 -18.35
N PRO A 165 18.44 -3.83 -17.10
CA PRO A 165 17.90 -4.62 -16.01
C PRO A 165 16.48 -4.19 -15.64
N GLY A 166 15.74 -5.08 -14.99
CA GLY A 166 14.46 -4.73 -14.39
C GLY A 166 14.61 -3.80 -13.17
N ASN A 167 13.57 -3.04 -12.87
CA ASN A 167 13.50 -2.25 -11.63
C ASN A 167 13.67 -3.19 -10.40
N PRO A 168 14.49 -2.83 -9.39
CA PRO A 168 14.59 -3.58 -8.15
C PRO A 168 13.23 -3.87 -7.52
N LYS A 169 13.02 -5.11 -7.07
CA LYS A 169 11.75 -5.56 -6.48
C LYS A 169 11.99 -6.16 -5.10
N GLY A 170 11.18 -5.71 -4.14
CA GLY A 170 11.07 -6.32 -2.83
C GLY A 170 12.27 -6.15 -1.90
N GLU A 171 13.22 -5.25 -2.21
CA GLU A 171 14.37 -4.97 -1.33
C GLU A 171 13.95 -4.55 0.07
N ALA A 172 12.99 -3.62 0.18
CA ALA A 172 12.48 -3.19 1.49
C ALA A 172 11.83 -4.32 2.31
N VAL A 173 11.34 -5.36 1.63
CA VAL A 173 10.80 -6.55 2.31
C VAL A 173 11.96 -7.43 2.77
N ARG A 174 12.92 -7.75 1.89
CA ARG A 174 14.09 -8.58 2.21
C ARG A 174 15.00 -7.99 3.29
N MET A 175 15.11 -6.68 3.32
CA MET A 175 15.95 -5.95 4.28
C MET A 175 15.20 -5.60 5.57
N GLU A 176 13.93 -6.03 5.70
CA GLU A 176 13.07 -5.74 6.86
C GLU A 176 13.11 -4.24 7.26
N ASP A 177 13.00 -3.37 6.24
CA ASP A 177 13.13 -1.92 6.42
C ASP A 177 11.98 -1.39 7.30
N ASP A 178 12.30 -0.84 8.46
CA ASP A 178 11.35 -0.32 9.46
C ASP A 178 10.39 0.76 8.92
N ASP A 179 10.71 1.40 7.80
CA ASP A 179 9.93 2.48 7.21
C ASP A 179 9.24 2.10 5.89
N LYS A 180 9.77 1.14 5.14
CA LYS A 180 9.31 0.78 3.78
C LYS A 180 8.90 -0.69 3.65
N GLY A 181 9.35 -1.53 4.57
CA GLY A 181 9.02 -2.94 4.69
C GLY A 181 7.62 -3.17 5.26
N PRO A 182 7.26 -4.43 5.56
CA PRO A 182 6.02 -4.72 6.27
C PRO A 182 6.00 -3.99 7.63
N LEU A 183 4.81 -3.58 8.08
CA LEU A 183 4.62 -3.21 9.48
C LEU A 183 4.90 -4.40 10.39
N HIS A 184 5.49 -4.15 11.55
CA HIS A 184 5.67 -5.16 12.57
C HIS A 184 4.31 -5.61 13.13
N ARG A 185 4.05 -6.91 13.07
CA ARG A 185 2.73 -7.49 13.38
C ARG A 185 2.25 -7.23 14.79
N THR A 186 3.17 -7.23 15.75
CA THR A 186 2.81 -7.13 17.17
C THR A 186 3.05 -5.77 17.77
N LEU A 187 3.80 -4.90 17.08
CA LEU A 187 4.26 -3.62 17.63
C LEU A 187 3.63 -2.43 16.92
N GLU A 188 3.36 -2.53 15.62
CA GLU A 188 2.84 -1.42 14.83
C GLU A 188 1.39 -1.68 14.38
N LEU A 189 1.09 -2.88 13.86
CA LEU A 189 -0.25 -3.20 13.36
C LEU A 189 -1.35 -3.09 14.45
N PRO A 190 -1.16 -3.56 15.70
CA PRO A 190 -2.20 -3.48 16.73
C PRO A 190 -2.49 -2.03 17.12
N LEU A 191 -1.52 -1.13 17.01
CA LEU A 191 -1.72 0.30 17.27
C LEU A 191 -2.73 0.91 16.29
N LEU A 192 -2.65 0.54 15.00
CA LEU A 192 -3.62 0.95 13.99
C LEU A 192 -5.01 0.39 14.27
N ILE A 193 -5.10 -0.90 14.61
CA ILE A 193 -6.37 -1.57 14.90
C ILE A 193 -7.03 -0.93 16.13
N ASN A 194 -6.29 -0.75 17.22
CA ASN A 194 -6.79 -0.12 18.43
C ASN A 194 -7.22 1.33 18.18
N ALA A 195 -6.43 2.10 17.43
CA ALA A 195 -6.81 3.47 17.07
C ALA A 195 -8.14 3.51 16.29
N MET A 196 -8.38 2.58 15.36
CA MET A 196 -9.67 2.50 14.66
C MET A 196 -10.82 2.17 15.61
N LYS A 197 -10.64 1.19 16.49
CA LYS A 197 -11.65 0.73 17.45
C LYS A 197 -12.12 1.83 18.39
N TYR A 198 -11.21 2.69 18.84
CA TYR A 198 -11.53 3.78 19.77
C TYR A 198 -11.90 5.10 19.08
N ASP A 199 -11.78 5.20 17.75
CA ASP A 199 -12.08 6.41 17.00
C ASP A 199 -13.58 6.58 16.73
N LYS A 200 -14.21 7.36 17.60
CA LYS A 200 -15.65 7.67 17.58
C LYS A 200 -16.02 8.83 16.64
N SER A 201 -15.08 9.37 15.87
CA SER A 201 -15.35 10.57 15.09
C SER A 201 -16.31 10.32 13.92
N GLN A 202 -17.29 11.20 13.77
CA GLN A 202 -18.32 11.15 12.71
C GLN A 202 -18.07 12.14 11.58
N LYS A 203 -16.90 12.80 11.55
CA LYS A 203 -16.52 13.67 10.43
C LYS A 203 -16.26 12.80 9.20
N LEU A 204 -16.79 13.19 8.04
CA LEU A 204 -16.63 12.46 6.79
C LEU A 204 -15.17 12.09 6.49
N GLU A 205 -14.25 13.04 6.66
CA GLU A 205 -12.82 12.80 6.44
C GLU A 205 -12.27 11.68 7.35
N HIS A 206 -12.67 11.66 8.63
CA HIS A 206 -12.22 10.65 9.58
C HIS A 206 -12.84 9.28 9.27
N LEU A 207 -14.09 9.23 8.80
CA LEU A 207 -14.72 8.00 8.32
C LEU A 207 -14.01 7.45 7.07
N GLN A 208 -13.63 8.34 6.14
CA GLN A 208 -12.81 7.97 4.98
C GLN A 208 -11.44 7.42 5.38
N GLN A 209 -10.78 8.04 6.38
CA GLN A 209 -9.53 7.55 6.95
C GLN A 209 -9.68 6.13 7.53
N LYS A 210 -10.68 5.90 8.39
CA LYS A 210 -10.96 4.58 9.01
C LYS A 210 -11.22 3.51 7.95
N ALA A 211 -12.12 3.77 7.01
CA ALA A 211 -12.45 2.80 5.95
C ALA A 211 -11.24 2.49 5.04
N ALA A 212 -10.41 3.50 4.73
CA ALA A 212 -9.21 3.31 3.92
C ALA A 212 -8.16 2.44 4.63
N ILE A 213 -7.94 2.65 5.93
CA ILE A 213 -7.05 1.82 6.75
C ILE A 213 -7.60 0.38 6.83
N ALA A 214 -8.88 0.22 7.18
CA ALA A 214 -9.53 -1.09 7.32
C ALA A 214 -9.42 -1.92 6.04
N LEU A 215 -9.81 -1.37 4.89
CA LEU A 215 -9.72 -2.08 3.61
C LEU A 215 -8.27 -2.37 3.19
N SER A 216 -7.33 -1.48 3.53
CA SER A 216 -5.91 -1.69 3.20
C SER A 216 -5.27 -2.79 4.06
N ILE A 217 -5.63 -2.88 5.35
CA ILE A 217 -5.22 -3.96 6.26
C ILE A 217 -5.84 -5.28 5.80
N ALA A 218 -7.15 -5.30 5.56
CA ALA A 218 -7.89 -6.52 5.26
C ALA A 218 -7.47 -7.16 3.92
N LEU A 219 -7.23 -6.35 2.89
CA LEU A 219 -7.13 -6.85 1.51
C LEU A 219 -5.75 -6.63 0.86
N GLY A 220 -4.88 -5.80 1.45
CA GLY A 220 -3.55 -5.53 0.91
C GLY A 220 -3.54 -5.05 -0.55
N ARG A 221 -4.59 -4.32 -0.98
CA ARG A 221 -4.77 -3.89 -2.38
C ARG A 221 -3.93 -2.66 -2.72
N ASN A 222 -3.68 -2.43 -4.02
CA ASN A 222 -3.07 -1.18 -4.46
C ASN A 222 -4.07 -0.03 -4.26
N PRO A 223 -3.62 1.21 -4.02
CA PRO A 223 -4.53 2.35 -3.79
C PRO A 223 -5.45 2.62 -4.99
N ALA A 224 -4.99 2.30 -6.20
CA ALA A 224 -5.82 2.41 -7.40
C ALA A 224 -7.06 1.50 -7.33
N ASN A 225 -6.99 0.32 -6.70
CA ASN A 225 -8.15 -0.57 -6.54
C ASN A 225 -9.25 0.11 -5.71
N LEU A 226 -8.84 0.77 -4.61
CA LEU A 226 -9.74 1.51 -3.72
C LEU A 226 -10.38 2.72 -4.41
N THR A 227 -9.64 3.38 -5.32
CA THR A 227 -10.13 4.54 -6.10
C THR A 227 -11.41 4.22 -6.89
N TYR A 228 -11.54 2.98 -7.40
CA TYR A 228 -12.67 2.60 -8.26
C TYR A 228 -13.83 1.94 -7.51
N LEU A 229 -13.73 1.79 -6.18
CA LEU A 229 -14.84 1.26 -5.38
C LEU A 229 -16.05 2.21 -5.40
N ARG A 230 -17.23 1.61 -5.41
CA ARG A 230 -18.53 2.27 -5.28
C ARG A 230 -19.20 1.81 -3.99
N GLU A 231 -20.15 2.58 -3.50
CA GLU A 231 -20.93 2.20 -2.31
C GLU A 231 -21.66 0.86 -2.48
N SER A 232 -22.13 0.60 -3.71
CA SER A 232 -22.84 -0.62 -4.09
C SER A 232 -21.96 -1.88 -4.10
N ASP A 233 -20.64 -1.75 -3.92
CA ASP A 233 -19.73 -2.90 -3.98
C ASP A 233 -19.70 -3.67 -2.66
N LEU A 234 -20.14 -3.10 -1.54
CA LEU A 234 -20.27 -3.80 -0.26
C LEU A 234 -21.63 -4.53 -0.20
N LEU A 235 -21.61 -5.84 0.04
CA LEU A 235 -22.81 -6.67 0.13
C LEU A 235 -22.82 -7.46 1.43
N ASN A 236 -24.00 -7.61 2.03
CA ASN A 236 -24.25 -8.60 3.07
C ASN A 236 -24.92 -9.82 2.43
N LEU A 237 -24.25 -10.97 2.43
CA LEU A 237 -24.77 -12.23 1.88
C LEU A 237 -25.80 -12.90 2.79
N THR A 238 -25.78 -12.59 4.08
CA THR A 238 -26.69 -13.16 5.09
C THR A 238 -27.41 -12.05 5.86
N PRO A 239 -28.26 -11.23 5.20
CA PRO A 239 -28.94 -10.10 5.84
C PRO A 239 -29.93 -10.51 6.92
N GLU A 240 -30.43 -11.76 6.87
CA GLU A 240 -31.42 -12.30 7.80
C GLU A 240 -30.80 -13.13 8.93
N ASN A 241 -29.47 -13.32 8.94
CA ASN A 241 -28.78 -14.08 9.99
C ASN A 241 -28.22 -13.14 11.05
N ASP A 242 -28.15 -13.62 12.30
CA ASP A 242 -27.53 -12.90 13.42
C ASP A 242 -26.02 -12.72 13.21
N GLU A 243 -25.39 -13.61 12.44
CA GLU A 243 -24.01 -13.49 11.99
C GLU A 243 -23.95 -13.04 10.51
N PRO A 244 -23.71 -11.73 10.25
CA PRO A 244 -23.67 -11.20 8.90
C PRO A 244 -22.37 -11.58 8.19
N CYS A 245 -22.47 -12.04 6.95
CA CYS A 245 -21.34 -12.36 6.08
C CYS A 245 -21.18 -11.26 5.04
N PHE A 246 -20.13 -10.46 5.15
CA PHE A 246 -19.87 -9.37 4.21
C PHE A 246 -18.89 -9.76 3.13
N ILE A 247 -19.18 -9.33 1.90
CA ILE A 247 -18.22 -9.29 0.80
C ILE A 247 -18.11 -7.89 0.23
N ILE A 248 -16.94 -7.56 -0.32
CA ILE A 248 -16.72 -6.37 -1.12
C ILE A 248 -16.26 -6.75 -2.53
N LYS A 249 -16.95 -6.22 -3.55
CA LYS A 249 -16.63 -6.42 -4.96
C LYS A 249 -15.45 -5.56 -5.39
N MET A 250 -14.25 -6.13 -5.35
CA MET A 250 -13.00 -5.42 -5.59
C MET A 250 -12.66 -5.31 -7.10
N PRO A 251 -12.49 -4.10 -7.66
CA PRO A 251 -12.08 -3.91 -9.05
C PRO A 251 -10.65 -4.39 -9.35
N ARG A 252 -10.42 -5.01 -10.50
CA ARG A 252 -9.11 -5.48 -10.96
C ARG A 252 -8.50 -4.53 -12.00
N ILE A 253 -7.25 -4.09 -11.78
CA ILE A 253 -6.66 -2.98 -12.56
C ILE A 253 -5.53 -3.43 -13.51
N LYS A 254 -4.90 -4.58 -13.27
CA LYS A 254 -3.64 -4.96 -13.94
C LYS A 254 -3.76 -6.08 -14.98
N LYS A 255 -4.97 -6.47 -15.39
CA LYS A 255 -5.21 -7.64 -16.24
C LYS A 255 -5.58 -7.33 -17.69
N ARG A 256 -4.78 -6.50 -18.38
CA ARG A 256 -5.00 -6.16 -19.82
C ARG A 256 -6.42 -5.62 -20.14
N GLN A 257 -7.21 -5.28 -19.12
CA GLN A 257 -8.58 -4.80 -19.24
C GLN A 257 -8.60 -3.34 -19.66
N LEU A 258 -9.66 -2.97 -20.38
CA LEU A 258 -9.84 -1.61 -20.89
C LEU A 258 -10.45 -0.71 -19.81
N ASN A 259 -11.37 -1.24 -19.01
CA ASN A 259 -11.94 -0.53 -17.87
C ASN A 259 -11.57 -1.22 -16.54
N PRO A 260 -11.10 -0.46 -15.54
CA PRO A 260 -10.78 -0.97 -14.19
C PRO A 260 -11.91 -1.73 -13.47
N ARG A 261 -13.16 -1.56 -13.90
CA ARG A 261 -14.34 -2.23 -13.32
C ARG A 261 -14.94 -3.32 -14.21
N ASP A 262 -14.28 -3.71 -15.30
CA ASP A 262 -14.76 -4.80 -16.19
C ASP A 262 -14.79 -6.15 -15.46
N GLU A 263 -13.88 -6.36 -14.51
CA GLU A 263 -13.84 -7.55 -13.67
C GLU A 263 -13.77 -7.18 -12.19
N LEU A 264 -14.65 -7.79 -11.40
CA LEU A 264 -14.74 -7.63 -9.96
C LEU A 264 -14.42 -8.97 -9.29
N LEU A 265 -13.69 -8.91 -8.18
CA LEU A 265 -13.41 -10.07 -7.34
C LEU A 265 -14.17 -9.94 -6.03
N ASP A 266 -14.88 -10.99 -5.65
CA ASP A 266 -15.58 -11.03 -4.36
C ASP A 266 -14.57 -11.34 -3.26
N GLU A 267 -14.43 -10.40 -2.31
CA GLU A 267 -13.53 -10.54 -1.16
C GLU A 267 -14.32 -10.50 0.14
N TYR A 268 -14.09 -11.48 1.01
CA TYR A 268 -14.70 -11.50 2.33
C TYR A 268 -14.12 -10.40 3.21
N LEU A 269 -14.99 -9.79 4.01
CA LEU A 269 -14.61 -8.73 4.93
C LEU A 269 -15.12 -9.08 6.33
N ASP A 270 -14.23 -8.97 7.31
CA ASP A 270 -14.60 -9.07 8.72
C ASP A 270 -15.70 -8.07 9.07
N THR A 271 -16.61 -8.45 9.96
CA THR A 271 -17.76 -7.66 10.37
C THR A 271 -17.35 -6.28 10.91
N GLU A 272 -16.26 -6.18 11.66
CA GLU A 272 -15.76 -4.90 12.19
C GLU A 272 -15.32 -3.98 11.06
N PHE A 273 -14.54 -4.50 10.10
CA PHE A 273 -14.11 -3.73 8.93
C PHE A 273 -15.27 -3.34 8.02
N ALA A 274 -16.25 -4.23 7.83
CA ALA A 274 -17.47 -3.94 7.09
C ALA A 274 -18.28 -2.82 7.75
N ASN A 275 -18.33 -2.77 9.09
CA ASN A 275 -19.01 -1.70 9.81
C ASN A 275 -18.36 -0.32 9.57
N TYR A 276 -17.03 -0.22 9.54
CA TYR A 276 -16.36 1.04 9.17
C TYR A 276 -16.71 1.51 7.75
N VAL A 277 -16.84 0.58 6.80
CA VAL A 277 -17.29 0.89 5.43
C VAL A 277 -18.76 1.32 5.41
N LYS A 278 -19.64 0.67 6.18
CA LYS A 278 -21.06 1.06 6.31
C LYS A 278 -21.23 2.45 6.91
N GLU A 279 -20.46 2.81 7.94
CA GLU A 279 -20.45 4.16 8.51
C GLU A 279 -20.12 5.21 7.45
N LEU A 280 -19.11 4.94 6.61
CA LEU A 280 -18.75 5.82 5.50
C LEU A 280 -19.87 5.91 4.47
N ILE A 281 -20.47 4.78 4.05
CA ILE A 281 -21.59 4.77 3.10
C ILE A 281 -22.77 5.59 3.64
N ALA A 282 -23.09 5.47 4.93
CA ALA A 282 -24.15 6.26 5.56
C ALA A 282 -23.85 7.77 5.54
N ALA A 283 -22.59 8.16 5.78
CA ALA A 283 -22.17 9.55 5.70
C ALA A 283 -22.22 10.10 4.26
N ASN A 284 -21.84 9.28 3.27
CA ASN A 284 -21.88 9.66 1.87
C ASN A 284 -23.30 9.89 1.33
N GLN A 285 -24.34 9.36 1.99
CA GLN A 285 -25.73 9.60 1.55
C GLN A 285 -26.10 11.09 1.51
N LYS A 286 -25.47 11.89 2.37
CA LYS A 286 -25.70 13.34 2.47
C LYS A 286 -25.00 14.15 1.37
N ILE A 287 -24.21 13.51 0.52
CA ILE A 287 -23.35 14.17 -0.47
C ILE A 287 -23.98 14.06 -1.85
N ASN A 288 -24.20 15.22 -2.50
CA ASN A 288 -24.64 15.29 -3.89
C ASN A 288 -23.44 15.07 -4.83
N THR A 289 -23.55 14.10 -5.73
CA THR A 289 -22.51 13.74 -6.71
C THR A 289 -22.93 14.05 -8.16
N SER A 290 -23.80 15.04 -8.33
CA SER A 290 -24.24 15.50 -9.66
C SER A 290 -23.23 16.46 -10.29
N VAL A 291 -23.01 16.32 -11.60
CA VAL A 291 -22.15 17.19 -12.40
C VAL A 291 -22.97 17.80 -13.52
N GLN A 292 -22.91 19.13 -13.65
CA GLN A 292 -23.45 19.82 -14.80
C GLN A 292 -22.48 19.70 -15.97
N THR A 293 -23.02 19.33 -17.14
CA THR A 293 -22.30 19.24 -18.40
C THR A 293 -23.10 20.00 -19.46
N GLU A 294 -22.54 20.15 -20.66
CA GLU A 294 -23.25 20.74 -21.81
C GLU A 294 -24.56 20.00 -22.15
N LYS A 295 -24.64 18.70 -21.82
CA LYS A 295 -25.81 17.84 -22.08
C LYS A 295 -26.80 17.81 -20.92
N GLY A 296 -26.60 18.62 -19.87
CA GLY A 296 -27.44 18.68 -18.68
C GLY A 296 -26.75 18.14 -17.43
N TRP A 297 -27.55 17.88 -16.38
CA TRP A 297 -27.10 17.34 -15.10
C TRP A 297 -26.99 15.82 -15.14
N PHE A 298 -25.83 15.30 -14.74
CA PHE A 298 -25.56 13.87 -14.67
C PHE A 298 -25.32 13.47 -13.21
N GLU A 299 -26.12 12.53 -12.71
CA GLU A 299 -25.90 11.91 -11.41
C GLU A 299 -24.85 10.79 -11.53
N ILE A 300 -23.80 10.87 -10.72
CA ILE A 300 -22.70 9.90 -10.74
C ILE A 300 -22.96 8.81 -9.72
N LYS A 301 -22.72 7.55 -10.11
CA LYS A 301 -22.71 6.42 -9.17
C LYS A 301 -21.68 6.69 -8.07
N LYS A 302 -22.15 6.82 -6.83
CA LYS A 302 -21.33 7.27 -5.70
C LYS A 302 -20.08 6.39 -5.52
N PRO A 303 -18.86 6.97 -5.63
CA PRO A 303 -17.64 6.32 -5.19
C PRO A 303 -17.72 6.02 -3.69
N LEU A 304 -17.07 4.96 -3.23
CA LEU A 304 -16.94 4.72 -1.79
C LEU A 304 -16.13 5.85 -1.12
N PHE A 305 -15.02 6.24 -1.76
CA PHE A 305 -14.17 7.35 -1.33
C PHE A 305 -14.45 8.60 -2.18
N ILE A 306 -15.18 9.56 -1.59
CA ILE A 306 -15.67 10.74 -2.29
C ILE A 306 -14.71 11.92 -2.11
N LYS A 307 -14.17 12.41 -3.24
CA LYS A 307 -13.40 13.64 -3.31
C LYS A 307 -14.32 14.86 -3.40
N ILE A 308 -14.53 15.53 -2.26
CA ILE A 308 -15.45 16.68 -2.14
C ILE A 308 -15.09 17.83 -3.09
N ARG A 309 -13.80 18.14 -3.24
CA ARG A 309 -13.32 19.20 -4.15
C ARG A 309 -13.31 18.80 -5.62
N LYS A 310 -13.90 17.65 -5.96
CA LYS A 310 -13.81 16.98 -7.26
C LYS A 310 -12.38 16.58 -7.64
N ASN A 311 -12.27 15.64 -8.55
CA ASN A 311 -11.02 15.21 -9.14
C ASN A 311 -10.71 16.13 -10.33
N SER A 312 -9.83 17.10 -10.11
CA SER A 312 -9.45 18.09 -11.12
C SER A 312 -8.90 17.44 -12.40
N GLY A 313 -8.13 16.36 -12.28
CA GLY A 313 -7.61 15.60 -13.43
C GLY A 313 -8.73 14.95 -14.24
N ALA A 314 -9.68 14.31 -13.57
CA ALA A 314 -10.85 13.71 -14.23
C ALA A 314 -11.72 14.78 -14.91
N VAL A 315 -11.97 15.90 -14.24
CA VAL A 315 -12.74 17.03 -14.79
C VAL A 315 -12.04 17.62 -16.01
N ALA A 316 -10.74 17.88 -15.94
CA ALA A 316 -9.97 18.42 -17.06
C ALA A 316 -9.89 17.46 -18.26
N ALA A 317 -9.88 16.15 -18.00
CA ALA A 317 -9.95 15.12 -19.04
C ALA A 317 -11.38 14.78 -19.49
N ASN A 318 -12.39 15.55 -19.06
CA ASN A 318 -13.82 15.33 -19.34
C ASN A 318 -14.33 13.92 -18.98
N LEU A 319 -13.77 13.32 -17.93
CA LEU A 319 -14.20 12.04 -17.35
C LEU A 319 -15.29 12.26 -16.31
N ILE A 320 -16.50 12.51 -16.78
CA ILE A 320 -17.65 12.84 -15.94
C ILE A 320 -17.83 11.78 -14.83
N SER A 321 -17.84 10.49 -15.17
CA SER A 321 -18.06 9.37 -14.23
C SER A 321 -17.07 9.28 -13.05
N ASP A 322 -15.91 9.91 -13.17
CA ASP A 322 -14.83 9.82 -12.18
C ASP A 322 -14.56 11.17 -11.49
N SER A 323 -15.43 12.16 -11.72
CA SER A 323 -15.32 13.51 -11.18
C SER A 323 -15.26 13.57 -9.65
N PHE A 324 -15.79 12.57 -8.96
CA PHE A 324 -15.78 12.49 -7.49
C PHE A 324 -14.87 11.38 -6.95
N ASN A 325 -14.18 10.63 -7.81
CA ASN A 325 -13.29 9.57 -7.33
C ASN A 325 -12.04 10.21 -6.71
N MET A 326 -11.64 9.75 -5.53
CA MET A 326 -10.31 10.03 -4.99
C MET A 326 -9.20 9.45 -5.87
N THR A 327 -8.04 10.09 -5.90
CA THR A 327 -6.84 9.59 -6.58
C THR A 327 -6.08 8.60 -5.70
N SER A 328 -5.10 7.89 -6.26
CA SER A 328 -4.22 7.02 -5.45
C SER A 328 -3.42 7.80 -4.40
N GLU A 329 -3.10 9.06 -4.68
CA GLU A 329 -2.45 9.95 -3.72
C GLU A 329 -3.39 10.37 -2.60
N ASP A 330 -4.65 10.69 -2.91
CA ASP A 330 -5.66 11.00 -1.88
C ASP A 330 -5.84 9.81 -0.91
N ILE A 331 -5.93 8.58 -1.42
CA ILE A 331 -6.01 7.38 -0.58
C ILE A 331 -4.78 7.26 0.33
N ASN A 332 -3.58 7.45 -0.21
CA ASN A 332 -2.35 7.43 0.58
C ASN A 332 -2.34 8.52 1.66
N ASN A 333 -2.88 9.71 1.35
CA ASN A 333 -2.99 10.81 2.30
C ASN A 333 -4.02 10.52 3.40
N LEU A 334 -5.11 9.80 3.11
CA LEU A 334 -6.03 9.32 4.15
C LEU A 334 -5.32 8.45 5.18
N LEU A 335 -4.48 7.51 4.73
CA LEU A 335 -3.72 6.64 5.64
C LEU A 335 -2.76 7.45 6.51
N LYS A 336 -2.01 8.38 5.91
CA LYS A 336 -1.08 9.26 6.65
C LYS A 336 -1.79 10.17 7.63
N ALA A 337 -2.90 10.77 7.22
CA ALA A 337 -3.70 11.65 8.07
C ALA A 337 -4.28 10.90 9.28
N PHE A 338 -4.66 9.63 9.12
CA PHE A 338 -5.09 8.79 10.24
C PHE A 338 -3.98 8.64 11.29
N VAL A 339 -2.78 8.23 10.87
CA VAL A 339 -1.61 8.08 11.76
C VAL A 339 -1.26 9.39 12.46
N GLN A 340 -1.25 10.49 11.72
CA GLN A 340 -0.94 11.82 12.28
C GLN A 340 -1.99 12.26 13.30
N ARG A 341 -3.28 12.11 12.97
CA ARG A 341 -4.39 12.53 13.85
C ARG A 341 -4.39 11.78 15.18
N HIS A 342 -4.04 10.51 15.16
CA HIS A 342 -3.98 9.66 16.34
C HIS A 342 -2.58 9.61 16.99
N ASN A 343 -1.61 10.35 16.45
CA ASN A 343 -0.22 10.38 16.91
C ASN A 343 0.38 8.96 17.09
N ILE A 344 0.15 8.09 16.11
CA ILE A 344 0.56 6.68 16.19
C ILE A 344 2.05 6.58 15.89
N LYS A 345 2.84 6.39 16.94
CA LYS A 345 4.29 6.23 16.86
C LYS A 345 4.69 4.77 16.75
N SER A 346 5.64 4.48 15.87
CA SER A 346 6.28 3.17 15.81
C SER A 346 7.13 2.98 17.05
N PRO A 347 6.97 1.88 17.79
CA PRO A 347 7.87 1.56 18.90
C PRO A 347 9.31 1.25 18.45
N LEU A 348 9.50 0.90 17.17
CA LEU A 348 10.82 0.58 16.60
C LEU A 348 11.62 1.83 16.27
N THR A 349 10.98 2.83 15.64
CA THR A 349 11.67 4.06 15.20
C THR A 349 11.50 5.23 16.17
N GLY A 350 10.51 5.19 17.07
CA GLY A 350 10.13 6.30 17.95
C GLY A 350 9.40 7.46 17.24
N GLU A 351 9.29 7.40 15.91
CA GLU A 351 8.64 8.38 15.05
C GLU A 351 7.23 7.95 14.65
N LEU A 352 6.47 8.85 14.02
CA LEU A 352 5.16 8.48 13.46
C LEU A 352 5.31 7.36 12.44
N ILE A 353 4.44 6.35 12.50
CA ILE A 353 4.47 5.22 11.56
C ILE A 353 4.40 5.73 10.11
N ASN A 354 5.43 5.44 9.32
CA ASN A 354 5.43 5.76 7.90
C ASN A 354 4.51 4.79 7.14
N ILE A 355 3.20 5.06 7.14
CA ILE A 355 2.21 4.16 6.56
C ILE A 355 2.03 4.38 5.04
N SER A 356 1.83 3.28 4.32
CA SER A 356 1.37 3.31 2.92
C SER A 356 0.59 2.04 2.57
N PRO A 357 -0.27 2.06 1.53
CA PRO A 357 -0.95 0.86 1.05
C PRO A 357 0.02 -0.26 0.67
N ARG A 358 1.23 0.09 0.21
CA ARG A 358 2.28 -0.86 -0.13
C ARG A 358 2.82 -1.57 1.11
N ARG A 359 3.06 -0.85 2.21
CA ARG A 359 3.48 -1.47 3.48
C ARG A 359 2.40 -2.41 4.02
N LEU A 360 1.14 -1.98 4.02
CA LEU A 360 0.02 -2.83 4.46
C LEU A 360 -0.15 -4.08 3.57
N ARG A 361 0.08 -3.95 2.25
CA ARG A 361 0.16 -5.09 1.34
C ARG A 361 1.29 -6.05 1.71
N TYR A 362 2.47 -5.52 2.04
CA TYR A 362 3.59 -6.34 2.49
C TYR A 362 3.27 -7.02 3.81
N THR A 363 2.69 -6.31 4.78
CA THR A 363 2.23 -6.86 6.06
C THR A 363 1.25 -8.01 5.86
N LEU A 364 0.22 -7.85 5.01
CA LEU A 364 -0.73 -8.94 4.73
C LEU A 364 -0.06 -10.11 3.99
N ALA A 365 0.90 -9.84 3.12
CA ALA A 365 1.55 -10.89 2.34
C ALA A 365 2.51 -11.72 3.19
N THR A 366 3.36 -11.08 3.99
CA THR A 366 4.27 -11.76 4.92
C THR A 366 3.48 -12.43 6.03
N SER A 367 2.50 -11.70 6.61
CA SER A 367 1.13 -12.18 6.93
C SER A 367 0.84 -13.67 6.80
N LEU A 368 0.17 -13.92 5.69
CA LEU A 368 -0.33 -15.21 5.25
C LEU A 368 0.81 -16.19 4.92
N ALA A 369 1.97 -15.69 4.46
CA ALA A 369 3.12 -16.55 4.19
C ALA A 369 3.64 -17.24 5.47
N ALA A 370 3.73 -16.53 6.59
CA ALA A 370 4.12 -17.13 7.88
C ALA A 370 3.03 -18.07 8.45
N GLU A 371 1.77 -17.88 8.05
CA GLU A 371 0.68 -18.80 8.38
C GLU A 371 0.66 -20.06 7.50
N GLY A 372 1.61 -20.18 6.55
CA GLY A 372 1.78 -21.36 5.71
C GLY A 372 0.88 -21.39 4.48
N ILE A 373 0.34 -20.25 4.04
CA ILE A 373 -0.46 -20.18 2.81
C ILE A 373 0.35 -20.63 1.59
N SER A 374 -0.30 -21.24 0.60
CA SER A 374 0.40 -21.57 -0.64
C SER A 374 0.75 -20.32 -1.46
N LYS A 375 1.87 -20.36 -2.21
CA LYS A 375 2.26 -19.29 -3.16
C LYS A 375 1.13 -18.94 -4.14
N ARG A 376 0.37 -19.95 -4.59
CA ARG A 376 -0.74 -19.79 -5.53
C ARG A 376 -1.91 -19.03 -4.89
N GLU A 377 -2.28 -19.36 -3.67
CA GLU A 377 -3.35 -18.65 -2.95
C GLU A 377 -2.93 -17.24 -2.59
N LEU A 378 -1.68 -17.01 -2.15
CA LEU A 378 -1.19 -15.66 -1.92
C LEU A 378 -1.20 -14.82 -3.20
N ALA A 379 -0.80 -15.40 -4.34
CA ALA A 379 -0.91 -14.73 -5.63
C ALA A 379 -2.37 -14.37 -5.97
N ARG A 380 -3.33 -15.26 -5.68
CA ARG A 380 -4.78 -14.99 -5.85
C ARG A 380 -5.24 -13.83 -4.96
N ILE A 381 -4.94 -13.87 -3.67
CA ILE A 381 -5.31 -12.83 -2.68
C ILE A 381 -4.71 -11.49 -3.09
N LEU A 382 -3.46 -11.46 -3.56
CA LEU A 382 -2.81 -10.22 -3.98
C LEU A 382 -3.23 -9.75 -5.40
N ASP A 383 -4.06 -10.52 -6.11
CA ASP A 383 -4.43 -10.31 -7.52
C ASP A 383 -3.20 -10.22 -8.45
N HIS A 384 -2.26 -11.15 -8.25
CA HIS A 384 -1.15 -11.38 -9.17
C HIS A 384 -1.55 -12.38 -10.26
N THR A 385 -0.99 -12.19 -11.46
CA THR A 385 -1.17 -13.13 -12.58
C THR A 385 -0.27 -14.36 -12.45
N ASP A 386 0.88 -14.21 -11.79
CA ASP A 386 1.87 -15.24 -11.59
C ASP A 386 2.39 -15.26 -10.14
N THR A 387 3.21 -16.27 -9.83
CA THR A 387 3.85 -16.46 -8.53
C THR A 387 5.25 -15.87 -8.46
N GLN A 388 5.77 -15.25 -9.52
CA GLN A 388 7.16 -14.75 -9.52
C GLN A 388 7.36 -13.64 -8.47
N HIS A 389 6.31 -12.86 -8.23
CA HIS A 389 6.34 -11.72 -7.31
C HIS A 389 5.98 -12.05 -5.86
N VAL A 390 5.56 -13.29 -5.56
CA VAL A 390 5.20 -13.66 -4.18
C VAL A 390 6.35 -14.29 -3.41
N GLN A 391 7.37 -14.80 -4.11
CA GLN A 391 8.53 -15.47 -3.50
C GLN A 391 9.19 -14.63 -2.42
N VAL A 392 9.32 -13.32 -2.65
CA VAL A 392 9.96 -12.38 -1.71
C VAL A 392 9.27 -12.33 -0.34
N TYR A 393 7.98 -12.64 -0.25
CA TYR A 393 7.27 -12.67 1.03
C TYR A 393 7.56 -13.94 1.84
N PHE A 394 7.87 -15.05 1.18
CA PHE A 394 8.25 -16.31 1.83
C PHE A 394 9.69 -16.29 2.32
N GLU A 395 10.59 -15.63 1.59
CA GLU A 395 11.99 -15.41 2.00
C GLU A 395 12.08 -14.73 3.37
N VAL A 396 11.13 -13.83 3.65
CA VAL A 396 11.08 -13.06 4.90
C VAL A 396 10.23 -13.75 5.96
N ALA A 397 9.17 -14.48 5.58
CA ALA A 397 8.33 -15.22 6.53
C ALA A 397 9.11 -16.25 7.37
N GLY A 398 10.20 -16.81 6.85
CA GLY A 398 11.11 -17.68 7.61
C GLY A 398 11.97 -16.95 8.65
N ASN A 399 12.20 -15.64 8.47
CA ASN A 399 13.02 -14.78 9.33
C ASN A 399 12.18 -13.96 10.34
N ILE A 400 10.87 -13.78 10.09
CA ILE A 400 9.93 -13.01 10.95
C ILE A 400 9.79 -13.59 12.37
N VAL A 401 10.42 -14.72 12.66
CA VAL A 401 10.53 -15.18 14.02
C VAL A 401 11.71 -14.50 14.72
N GLU A 402 11.57 -13.19 14.94
CA GLU A 402 12.53 -12.44 15.75
C GLU A 402 12.56 -12.99 17.19
N HIS A 403 13.76 -12.95 17.79
CA HIS A 403 13.92 -13.20 19.21
C HIS A 403 13.26 -12.07 20.00
N LEU A 404 12.01 -12.28 20.39
CA LEU A 404 11.37 -11.46 21.39
C LEU A 404 12.19 -11.63 22.69
N ASP A 405 12.91 -10.59 23.11
CA ASP A 405 13.63 -10.62 24.38
C ASP A 405 12.85 -9.93 25.49
N LYS A 406 13.28 -10.17 26.74
CA LYS A 406 12.59 -9.68 27.94
C LYS A 406 12.54 -8.15 28.02
N ALA A 407 13.60 -7.48 27.58
CA ALA A 407 13.69 -6.02 27.62
C ALA A 407 12.73 -5.40 26.60
N SER A 408 12.67 -5.97 25.40
CA SER A 408 11.76 -5.61 24.32
C SER A 408 10.31 -5.83 24.73
N ALA A 409 9.98 -7.02 25.24
CA ALA A 409 8.62 -7.36 25.72
C ALA A 409 8.09 -6.32 26.73
N LYS A 410 8.92 -5.91 27.70
CA LYS A 410 8.58 -4.89 28.70
C LYS A 410 8.55 -3.47 28.15
N GLY A 411 9.46 -3.13 27.25
CA GLY A 411 9.47 -1.82 26.58
C GLY A 411 8.16 -1.59 25.83
N PHE A 412 7.69 -2.63 25.14
CA PHE A 412 6.47 -2.59 24.32
C PHE A 412 5.18 -2.77 25.12
N ALA A 413 5.22 -3.47 26.25
CA ALA A 413 4.10 -3.60 27.17
C ALA A 413 3.44 -2.25 27.54
N LYS A 414 4.21 -1.17 27.55
CA LYS A 414 3.72 0.20 27.84
C LYS A 414 2.83 0.81 26.75
N TYR A 415 2.96 0.34 25.50
CA TYR A 415 2.26 0.88 24.33
C TYR A 415 1.11 0.00 23.84
N LEU A 416 1.13 -1.27 24.24
CA LEU A 416 0.13 -2.27 23.87
C LEU A 416 -0.94 -2.32 24.98
N ASP A 417 -2.07 -2.97 24.74
CA ASP A 417 -3.16 -3.10 25.74
C ASP A 417 -3.75 -4.52 25.64
N PHE A 418 -2.92 -5.52 25.99
CA PHE A 418 -3.26 -6.94 25.88
C PHE A 418 -3.85 -7.49 27.18
N PHE A 419 -3.33 -7.07 28.34
CA PHE A 419 -3.86 -7.45 29.65
C PHE A 419 -5.17 -6.70 29.95
N LYS A 420 -6.27 -7.46 30.04
CA LYS A 420 -7.63 -6.94 30.31
C LYS A 420 -8.13 -7.20 31.73
N GLY A 421 -7.37 -7.94 32.53
CA GLY A 421 -7.75 -8.30 33.89
C GLY A 421 -7.57 -7.17 34.90
N ARG A 422 -7.70 -7.51 36.18
CA ARG A 422 -7.52 -6.59 37.31
C ARG A 422 -6.52 -7.14 38.30
N ILE A 423 -5.45 -6.40 38.58
CA ILE A 423 -4.45 -6.78 39.60
C ILE A 423 -5.07 -6.65 41.00
N ILE A 424 -4.83 -7.64 41.85
CA ILE A 424 -5.31 -7.74 43.23
C ILE A 424 -4.15 -7.99 44.19
N ASP A 425 -4.25 -7.56 45.45
CA ASP A 425 -3.16 -7.77 46.42
C ASP A 425 -3.20 -9.16 47.05
N ASN A 426 -4.40 -9.69 47.27
CA ASN A 426 -4.62 -10.98 47.93
C ASN A 426 -5.96 -11.61 47.52
N ALA A 427 -6.13 -12.90 47.81
CA ALA A 427 -7.32 -13.67 47.44
C ALA A 427 -8.63 -13.07 47.99
N SER A 428 -8.60 -12.42 49.15
CA SER A 428 -9.80 -11.86 49.80
C SER A 428 -10.46 -10.74 48.99
N GLU A 429 -9.70 -10.09 48.09
CA GLU A 429 -10.20 -9.05 47.18
C GLU A 429 -10.71 -9.62 45.85
N ALA A 430 -10.44 -10.91 45.59
CA ALA A 430 -10.76 -11.56 44.35
C ALA A 430 -12.23 -12.00 44.32
N ILE A 431 -12.87 -11.84 43.16
CA ILE A 431 -14.07 -12.60 42.85
C ILE A 431 -13.70 -14.09 42.83
N ASN A 432 -14.38 -14.89 43.65
CA ASN A 432 -14.10 -16.32 43.92
C ASN A 432 -12.80 -16.61 44.68
N GLY A 433 -12.26 -15.67 45.46
CA GLY A 433 -11.03 -15.88 46.22
C GLY A 433 -11.11 -16.94 47.33
N GLU A 434 -12.31 -17.24 47.80
CA GLU A 434 -12.58 -18.31 48.76
C GLU A 434 -12.65 -19.70 48.13
N ARG A 435 -12.64 -19.78 46.79
CA ARG A 435 -12.82 -21.02 46.04
C ARG A 435 -11.48 -21.55 45.54
N ASN A 436 -10.95 -22.56 46.23
CA ASN A 436 -9.68 -23.22 45.86
C ASN A 436 -9.62 -23.68 44.39
N ASP A 437 -10.75 -24.07 43.77
CA ASP A 437 -10.82 -24.48 42.37
C ASP A 437 -10.62 -23.34 41.35
N LYS A 438 -10.57 -22.09 41.83
CA LYS A 438 -10.40 -20.88 41.02
C LYS A 438 -9.01 -20.27 41.14
N HIS A 439 -8.17 -20.77 42.03
CA HIS A 439 -6.77 -20.38 42.13
C HIS A 439 -6.02 -20.94 40.92
N LEU A 440 -5.26 -20.07 40.28
CA LEU A 440 -4.49 -20.37 39.09
C LEU A 440 -3.01 -20.35 39.45
N SER A 441 -2.32 -21.42 39.08
CA SER A 441 -0.87 -21.52 39.15
C SER A 441 -0.29 -21.68 37.76
N PHE A 442 0.81 -21.00 37.49
CA PHE A 442 1.68 -21.31 36.38
C PHE A 442 2.45 -22.58 36.70
N ILE A 443 2.54 -23.49 35.73
CA ILE A 443 3.34 -24.71 35.80
C ILE A 443 4.24 -24.70 34.59
N ASN A 444 5.55 -24.76 34.79
CA ASN A 444 6.51 -24.83 33.69
C ASN A 444 6.46 -26.22 33.03
N GLU A 445 6.14 -26.27 31.72
CA GLU A 445 6.05 -27.52 30.96
C GLU A 445 7.35 -28.35 30.98
N THR A 446 8.50 -27.68 30.99
CA THR A 446 9.82 -28.33 30.99
C THR A 446 10.26 -28.77 32.38
N ASN A 447 9.69 -28.18 33.42
CA ASN A 447 9.98 -28.51 34.81
C ASN A 447 8.72 -28.39 35.68
N PRO A 448 7.88 -29.45 35.76
CA PRO A 448 6.59 -29.38 36.47
C PRO A 448 6.67 -29.11 37.98
N ILE A 449 7.88 -29.16 38.57
CA ILE A 449 8.14 -28.79 39.97
C ILE A 449 8.16 -27.26 40.14
N ASP A 450 8.49 -26.54 39.08
CA ASP A 450 8.50 -25.09 39.02
C ASP A 450 7.07 -24.57 38.83
N GLN A 451 6.42 -24.26 39.97
CA GLN A 451 5.05 -23.78 40.03
C GLN A 451 4.99 -22.42 40.74
N THR A 452 4.24 -21.49 40.19
CA THR A 452 4.03 -20.16 40.75
C THR A 452 2.55 -19.88 40.83
N GLU A 453 2.01 -19.54 42.00
CA GLU A 453 0.62 -19.09 42.11
C GLU A 453 0.51 -17.69 41.47
N ILE A 454 -0.33 -17.55 40.45
CA ILE A 454 -0.37 -16.34 39.61
C ILE A 454 -1.62 -15.49 39.82
N GLY A 455 -2.71 -16.03 40.36
CA GLY A 455 -3.93 -15.27 40.58
C GLY A 455 -5.20 -16.11 40.70
N VAL A 456 -6.36 -15.47 40.60
CA VAL A 456 -7.68 -16.10 40.73
C VAL A 456 -8.54 -15.86 39.48
N CYS A 457 -9.31 -16.88 39.09
CA CYS A 457 -10.28 -16.79 38.01
C CYS A 457 -11.64 -16.24 38.50
N GLY A 458 -12.06 -15.10 37.97
CA GLY A 458 -13.37 -14.50 38.27
C GLY A 458 -14.56 -15.14 37.54
N GLU A 459 -14.36 -16.22 36.75
CA GLU A 459 -15.45 -16.94 36.10
C GLU A 459 -16.17 -17.86 37.11
N ASN A 460 -17.50 -17.77 37.18
CA ASN A 460 -18.29 -18.59 38.09
C ASN A 460 -18.36 -20.05 37.62
N ASN A 461 -18.50 -20.24 36.31
CA ASN A 461 -18.57 -21.56 35.67
C ASN A 461 -17.19 -22.21 35.49
N ILE A 462 -17.16 -23.48 35.14
CA ILE A 462 -15.90 -24.17 34.79
C ILE A 462 -15.36 -23.55 33.50
N CYS A 463 -14.10 -23.12 33.53
CA CYS A 463 -13.41 -22.61 32.35
C CYS A 463 -12.70 -23.78 31.65
N HIS A 464 -12.87 -23.90 30.34
CA HIS A 464 -12.22 -24.94 29.53
C HIS A 464 -11.03 -24.43 28.72
N LEU A 465 -10.58 -23.19 29.00
CA LEU A 465 -9.41 -22.58 28.39
C LEU A 465 -8.14 -22.98 29.16
N ASP A 466 -7.00 -22.88 28.51
CA ASP A 466 -5.71 -23.37 29.01
C ASP A 466 -4.95 -22.28 29.81
N PRO A 467 -4.82 -22.40 31.14
CA PRO A 467 -4.01 -21.50 31.96
C PRO A 467 -2.51 -21.87 31.88
N PRO A 468 -1.59 -20.89 31.92
CA PRO A 468 -1.84 -19.45 32.05
C PRO A 468 -2.13 -18.77 30.70
N PHE A 469 -1.93 -19.46 29.57
CA PHE A 469 -1.86 -18.86 28.24
C PHE A 469 -3.11 -18.03 27.90
N SER A 470 -4.28 -18.54 28.29
CA SER A 470 -5.55 -17.86 28.06
C SER A 470 -5.89 -16.82 29.13
N CYS A 471 -5.31 -16.93 30.32
CA CYS A 471 -5.70 -16.14 31.48
C CYS A 471 -5.21 -14.69 31.42
N TYR A 472 -3.96 -14.45 31.00
CA TYR A 472 -3.42 -13.08 30.95
C TYR A 472 -4.12 -12.18 29.91
N LEU A 473 -4.77 -12.77 28.91
CA LEU A 473 -5.59 -12.04 27.93
C LEU A 473 -7.07 -11.90 28.37
N CYS A 474 -7.47 -12.64 29.40
CA CYS A 474 -8.86 -12.72 29.83
C CYS A 474 -9.22 -11.54 30.74
N PRO A 475 -10.35 -10.83 30.49
CA PRO A 475 -10.82 -9.76 31.36
C PRO A 475 -11.25 -10.21 32.76
N LYS A 476 -11.47 -11.52 32.95
CA LYS A 476 -11.89 -12.12 34.23
C LYS A 476 -10.72 -12.57 35.10
N PHE A 477 -9.48 -12.46 34.61
CA PHE A 477 -8.30 -12.87 35.35
C PHE A 477 -7.90 -11.81 36.38
N GLN A 478 -7.63 -12.27 37.61
CA GLN A 478 -7.25 -11.41 38.73
C GLN A 478 -5.86 -11.80 39.24
N PRO A 479 -4.77 -11.33 38.60
CA PRO A 479 -3.41 -11.67 39.00
C PRO A 479 -3.02 -11.08 40.36
N TYR A 480 -2.26 -11.84 41.15
CA TYR A 480 -1.72 -11.36 42.43
C TYR A 480 -0.56 -10.40 42.22
N ARG A 481 -0.61 -9.22 42.85
CA ARG A 481 0.45 -8.20 42.75
C ARG A 481 1.84 -8.74 43.08
N ASN A 482 1.91 -9.58 44.10
CA ASN A 482 3.17 -10.10 44.65
C ASN A 482 3.60 -11.44 44.02
N ALA A 483 2.87 -11.96 43.03
CA ALA A 483 3.28 -13.17 42.32
C ALA A 483 4.46 -12.89 41.39
N ASP A 484 5.28 -13.92 41.14
CA ASP A 484 6.46 -13.82 40.29
C ASP A 484 6.10 -13.89 38.80
N HIS A 485 5.38 -12.87 38.32
CA HIS A 485 5.05 -12.71 36.90
C HIS A 485 6.28 -12.51 36.01
N GLU A 486 7.40 -12.11 36.62
CA GLU A 486 8.69 -11.94 35.96
C GLU A 486 9.28 -13.30 35.55
N HIS A 487 9.19 -14.28 36.44
CA HIS A 487 9.56 -15.66 36.16
C HIS A 487 8.64 -16.30 35.10
N VAL A 488 7.33 -16.06 35.17
CA VAL A 488 6.39 -16.51 34.13
C VAL A 488 6.79 -15.96 32.75
N LEU A 489 7.16 -14.67 32.68
CA LEU A 489 7.62 -14.03 31.45
C LEU A 489 8.88 -14.71 30.90
N GLU A 490 9.88 -14.96 31.74
CA GLU A 490 11.11 -15.66 31.35
C GLU A 490 10.85 -17.06 30.81
N CYS A 491 9.98 -17.82 31.48
CA CYS A 491 9.61 -19.16 31.05
C CYS A 491 8.89 -19.16 29.69
N LEU A 492 7.98 -18.21 29.45
CA LEU A 492 7.28 -18.09 28.17
C LEU A 492 8.22 -17.68 27.03
N LEU A 493 9.17 -16.78 27.28
CA LEU A 493 10.19 -16.38 26.30
C LEU A 493 11.10 -17.54 25.91
N LYS A 494 11.54 -18.33 26.89
CA LYS A 494 12.35 -19.53 26.67
C LYS A 494 11.56 -20.60 25.91
N SER A 495 10.35 -20.92 26.37
CA SER A 495 9.45 -21.89 25.72
C SER A 495 9.12 -21.48 24.29
N ARG A 496 8.91 -20.19 24.04
CA ARG A 496 8.71 -19.64 22.69
C ARG A 496 9.90 -20.00 21.80
N THR A 497 11.12 -19.68 22.23
CA THR A 497 12.36 -19.92 21.46
C THR A 497 12.51 -21.42 21.13
N GLU A 498 12.34 -22.29 22.12
CA GLU A 498 12.42 -23.74 21.94
C GLU A 498 11.35 -24.29 20.97
N ARG A 499 10.11 -23.77 21.03
CA ARG A 499 9.02 -24.19 20.13
C ARG A 499 9.26 -23.76 18.69
N ILE A 500 9.84 -22.59 18.49
CA ILE A 500 10.21 -22.08 17.16
C ILE A 500 11.29 -22.97 16.56
N GLU A 501 12.37 -23.22 17.31
CA GLU A 501 13.49 -24.05 16.87
C GLU A 501 13.06 -25.50 16.59
N LYS A 502 12.16 -26.06 17.41
CA LYS A 502 11.73 -27.45 17.30
C LYS A 502 10.72 -27.71 16.19
N TYR A 503 9.83 -26.76 15.90
CA TYR A 503 8.72 -27.00 14.98
C TYR A 503 8.79 -26.21 13.67
N GLU A 504 9.80 -25.32 13.50
CA GLU A 504 9.94 -24.40 12.34
C GLU A 504 8.62 -23.68 11.98
N ASN A 505 7.74 -23.47 12.97
CA ASN A 505 6.38 -23.03 12.74
C ASN A 505 6.15 -21.68 13.41
N ALA A 506 6.30 -20.61 12.63
CA ALA A 506 6.08 -19.22 13.05
C ALA A 506 4.70 -19.02 13.72
N ARG A 507 3.68 -19.79 13.33
CA ARG A 507 2.31 -19.70 13.85
C ARG A 507 2.23 -19.95 15.37
N LEU A 508 3.01 -20.90 15.88
CA LEU A 508 3.05 -21.23 17.31
C LEU A 508 3.76 -20.13 18.13
N GLY A 509 4.79 -19.50 17.55
CA GLY A 509 5.46 -18.34 18.16
C GLY A 509 4.57 -17.10 18.23
N ILE A 510 3.82 -16.82 17.16
CA ILE A 510 2.91 -15.66 17.06
C ILE A 510 1.77 -15.74 18.10
N GLN A 511 1.20 -16.91 18.35
CA GLN A 511 0.14 -17.08 19.35
C GLN A 511 0.64 -16.86 20.80
N LEU A 512 1.93 -17.05 21.05
CA LEU A 512 2.54 -16.80 22.36
C LEU A 512 2.88 -15.32 22.58
N ASP A 513 3.08 -14.54 21.52
CA ASP A 513 3.50 -13.13 21.63
C ASP A 513 2.49 -12.28 22.39
N ASP A 514 1.20 -12.40 22.08
CA ASP A 514 0.12 -11.67 22.78
C ASP A 514 0.12 -11.99 24.28
N VAL A 515 0.32 -13.27 24.63
CA VAL A 515 0.44 -13.73 26.03
C VAL A 515 1.68 -13.15 26.68
N ILE A 516 2.83 -13.18 26.00
CA ILE A 516 4.09 -12.63 26.50
C ILE A 516 3.96 -11.13 26.77
N PHE A 517 3.34 -10.37 25.86
CA PHE A 517 3.08 -8.95 26.08
C PHE A 517 2.10 -8.71 27.23
N ALA A 518 1.05 -9.51 27.36
CA ALA A 518 0.12 -9.41 28.48
C ALA A 518 0.80 -9.71 29.84
N VAL A 519 1.66 -10.73 29.91
CA VAL A 519 2.44 -11.06 31.11
C VAL A 519 3.45 -9.95 31.42
N ALA A 520 4.14 -9.42 30.41
CA ALA A 520 5.05 -8.29 30.58
C ALA A 520 4.34 -7.05 31.11
N GLN A 521 3.10 -6.80 30.67
CA GLN A 521 2.24 -5.73 31.19
C GLN A 521 1.90 -5.92 32.66
N VAL A 522 1.50 -7.13 33.05
CA VAL A 522 1.21 -7.42 34.46
C VAL A 522 2.47 -7.25 35.30
N ALA A 523 3.61 -7.81 34.87
CA ALA A 523 4.89 -7.67 35.58
C ALA A 523 5.32 -6.21 35.78
N GLU A 524 5.14 -5.35 34.77
CA GLU A 524 5.47 -3.92 34.89
C GLU A 524 4.45 -3.15 35.73
N LYS A 525 3.14 -3.43 35.59
CA LYS A 525 2.09 -2.81 36.42
C LYS A 525 2.27 -3.14 37.90
N CYS A 526 2.58 -4.40 38.23
CA CYS A 526 2.83 -4.84 39.61
C CYS A 526 4.00 -4.09 40.26
N LYS A 527 5.04 -3.71 39.48
CA LYS A 527 6.17 -2.90 39.98
C LYS A 527 5.82 -1.43 40.18
N SER A 528 5.07 -0.84 39.25
CA SER A 528 4.75 0.61 39.27
C SER A 528 3.80 1.02 40.40
N GLU A 529 3.03 0.08 40.92
CA GLU A 529 2.01 0.28 41.95
C GLU A 529 2.42 -0.33 43.30
N ALA A 530 3.65 -0.84 43.44
CA ALA A 530 4.18 -1.24 44.73
C ALA A 530 4.34 0.00 45.62
N PRO A 531 3.84 0.00 46.88
CA PRO A 531 4.11 1.10 47.79
C PRO A 531 5.63 1.21 47.95
N HIS A 532 6.18 2.41 47.74
CA HIS A 532 7.55 2.73 48.12
C HIS A 532 7.72 2.33 49.59
N ALA A 533 8.44 1.23 49.83
CA ALA A 533 8.83 0.78 51.16
C ALA A 533 9.85 1.74 51.77
#